data_AF-A0A7S2WMF7-F1
#
_entry.id   AF-A0A7S2WMF7-F1
#
_cell.length_a   1.000
_cell.length_b   1.000
_cell.length_c   1.000
_cell.angle_alpha   90.00
_cell.angle_beta   90.00
_cell.angle_gamma   90.00
#
_symmetry.space_group_name_H-M   'P 1'
#
loop_
_entity.id
_entity.type
_entity.pdbx_description
1 polymer ?
#
loop_
_entity_poly.entity_id
_entity_poly.type
_entity_poly.pdbx_seq_one_letter_code
_entity_poly.pdbx_strand_id
1 'polypeptide(L)'
;MSVSKKSHFSLTHHRIGLALMIIITFQVVNGFLRPAVERTSDPTSTEKNSKNKSFLKTTPRQMWQLTHSILGVLMVAVVFYQLGNGYDMFSNDFTVTSLVPYFYVYIGIMLLTFAVIKVWMLYEEYDAERNSSGVNSFAPEQKRMANEATSRGICPDSDLAPIQFSIE
;
A
#
# COMPACT_ATOMS: atom_id res chain seq x y z
N MET A 1 -13.32 33.18 -46.49
CA MET A 1 -12.59 32.28 -45.59
C MET A 1 -13.56 31.72 -44.56
N SER A 2 -13.97 30.46 -44.68
CA SER A 2 -14.79 29.80 -43.66
C SER A 2 -13.88 29.41 -42.49
N VAL A 3 -14.16 29.97 -41.30
CA VAL A 3 -13.53 29.52 -40.06
C VAL A 3 -14.07 28.12 -39.78
N SER A 4 -13.30 27.09 -40.15
CA SER A 4 -13.61 25.71 -39.82
C SER A 4 -13.61 25.57 -38.30
N LYS A 5 -14.80 25.43 -37.70
CA LYS A 5 -14.96 25.13 -36.26
C LYS A 5 -14.39 23.74 -35.97
N LYS A 6 -13.07 23.64 -35.76
CA LYS A 6 -12.46 22.42 -35.24
C LYS A 6 -13.05 22.17 -33.85
N SER A 7 -13.75 21.05 -33.70
CA SER A 7 -14.29 20.66 -32.38
C SER A 7 -13.12 20.46 -31.41
N HIS A 8 -13.15 21.20 -30.29
CA HIS A 8 -12.11 21.19 -29.25
C HIS A 8 -11.81 19.78 -28.70
N PHE A 9 -12.75 18.83 -28.83
CA PHE A 9 -12.63 17.44 -28.37
C PHE A 9 -12.73 16.41 -29.51
N SER A 10 -12.37 16.80 -30.73
CA SER A 10 -12.34 15.87 -31.87
C SER A 10 -11.22 14.83 -31.72
N LEU A 11 -10.12 15.19 -31.07
CA LEU A 11 -8.97 14.31 -30.94
C LEU A 11 -9.13 13.31 -29.79
N THR A 12 -8.82 12.03 -30.07
CA THR A 12 -8.87 10.93 -29.10
C THR A 12 -8.07 11.23 -27.83
N HIS A 13 -6.91 11.89 -27.96
CA HIS A 13 -6.08 12.29 -26.83
C HIS A 13 -6.84 13.19 -25.83
N HIS A 14 -7.62 14.18 -26.29
CA HIS A 14 -8.38 15.05 -25.39
C HIS A 14 -9.48 14.29 -24.63
N ARG A 15 -10.16 13.34 -25.31
CA ARG A 15 -11.24 12.54 -24.69
C ARG A 15 -10.70 11.62 -23.60
N ILE A 16 -9.60 10.93 -23.89
CA ILE A 16 -8.95 10.05 -22.92
C ILE A 16 -8.39 10.88 -21.75
N GLY A 17 -7.75 12.02 -22.03
CA GLY A 17 -7.25 12.92 -20.98
C GLY A 17 -8.36 13.41 -20.04
N LEU A 18 -9.52 13.80 -20.60
CA LEU A 18 -10.67 14.22 -19.80
C LEU A 18 -11.25 13.07 -18.96
N ALA A 19 -11.41 11.89 -19.54
CA ALA A 19 -11.88 10.71 -18.81
C ALA A 19 -10.94 10.37 -17.65
N LEU A 20 -9.63 10.41 -17.91
CA LEU A 20 -8.60 10.15 -16.91
C LEU A 20 -8.62 11.19 -15.77
N MET A 21 -8.80 12.48 -16.08
CA MET A 21 -8.96 13.53 -15.07
C MET A 21 -10.17 13.27 -14.14
N ILE A 22 -11.30 12.86 -14.71
CA ILE A 22 -12.50 12.52 -13.94
C ILE A 22 -12.22 11.32 -13.03
N ILE A 23 -11.65 10.23 -13.55
CA ILE A 23 -11.36 9.02 -12.78
C ILE A 23 -10.36 9.31 -11.65
N ILE A 24 -9.30 10.08 -11.91
CA ILE A 24 -8.34 10.49 -10.88
C ILE A 24 -9.01 11.30 -9.78
N THR A 25 -9.92 12.22 -10.14
CA THR A 25 -10.68 13.00 -9.15
C THR A 25 -11.52 12.09 -8.27
N PHE A 26 -12.23 11.12 -8.86
CA PHE A 26 -12.97 10.11 -8.10
C PHE A 26 -12.05 9.27 -7.22
N GLN A 27 -10.87 8.89 -7.70
CA GLN A 27 -9.91 8.14 -6.90
C GLN A 27 -9.46 8.93 -5.67
N VAL A 28 -9.12 10.20 -5.84
CA VAL A 28 -8.67 11.08 -4.75
C VAL A 28 -9.79 11.24 -3.72
N VAL A 29 -11.02 11.52 -4.16
CA VAL A 29 -12.19 11.61 -3.27
C VAL A 29 -12.45 10.29 -2.55
N ASN A 30 -12.39 9.15 -3.25
CA ASN A 30 -12.55 7.83 -2.65
C ASN A 30 -11.42 7.53 -1.64
N GLY A 31 -10.21 8.05 -1.89
CA GLY A 31 -9.08 8.07 -0.96
C GLY A 31 -9.43 8.71 0.38
N PHE A 32 -10.12 9.85 0.35
CA PHE A 32 -10.59 10.55 1.56
C PHE A 32 -11.75 9.84 2.26
N LEU A 33 -12.62 9.16 1.51
CA LEU A 33 -13.75 8.39 2.04
C LEU A 33 -13.36 6.98 2.51
N ARG A 34 -12.09 6.78 2.86
CA ARG A 34 -11.55 5.50 3.32
C ARG A 34 -12.40 4.94 4.49
N PRO A 35 -12.82 3.66 4.44
CA PRO A 35 -13.52 3.02 5.55
C PRO A 35 -12.73 3.09 6.87
N ALA A 36 -13.44 3.33 7.96
CA ALA A 36 -12.87 3.36 9.31
C ALA A 36 -12.18 2.04 9.66
N VAL A 37 -11.20 2.10 10.57
CA VAL A 37 -10.51 0.91 11.08
C VAL A 37 -11.52 0.08 11.86
N GLU A 38 -11.76 -1.15 11.43
CA GLU A 38 -12.47 -2.14 12.24
C GLU A 38 -11.66 -2.34 13.53
N ARG A 39 -12.22 -1.91 14.65
CA ARG A 39 -11.68 -2.25 15.97
C ARG A 39 -12.04 -3.70 16.18
N THR A 40 -11.04 -4.55 16.40
CA THR A 40 -11.24 -5.93 16.83
C THR A 40 -11.95 -5.87 18.19
N SER A 41 -13.29 -5.92 18.18
CA SER A 41 -14.07 -6.05 19.40
C SER A 41 -13.74 -7.40 20.05
N ASP A 42 -13.72 -7.39 21.38
CA ASP A 42 -13.04 -8.33 22.26
C ASP A 42 -13.10 -9.83 21.87
N PRO A 43 -12.01 -10.59 22.10
CA PRO A 43 -11.90 -12.02 21.79
C PRO A 43 -12.81 -12.94 22.65
N THR A 44 -13.81 -12.43 23.35
CA THR A 44 -14.64 -13.19 24.30
C THR A 44 -15.84 -13.91 23.69
N SER A 45 -16.13 -13.78 22.40
CA SER A 45 -17.18 -14.59 21.75
C SER A 45 -16.63 -15.91 21.19
N THR A 46 -16.64 -16.89 22.08
CA THR A 46 -16.58 -18.33 21.85
C THR A 46 -17.33 -18.77 20.59
N GLU A 47 -16.63 -19.04 19.47
CA GLU A 47 -17.17 -19.90 18.40
C GLU A 47 -16.10 -20.86 17.89
N LYS A 48 -15.74 -21.80 18.77
CA LYS A 48 -15.05 -23.04 18.42
C LYS A 48 -15.98 -23.86 17.53
N ASN A 49 -15.45 -24.35 16.40
CA ASN A 49 -16.00 -25.41 15.52
C ASN A 49 -16.67 -25.03 14.19
N SER A 50 -16.11 -24.09 13.42
CA SER A 50 -16.29 -24.10 11.96
C SER A 50 -14.97 -24.37 11.25
N LYS A 51 -14.54 -25.64 11.28
CA LYS A 51 -13.33 -26.14 10.61
C LYS A 51 -13.45 -26.30 9.09
N ASN A 52 -14.58 -25.91 8.48
CA ASN A 52 -14.80 -26.09 7.05
C ASN A 52 -15.25 -24.78 6.39
N LYS A 53 -14.36 -24.24 5.55
CA LYS A 53 -14.53 -23.09 4.63
C LYS A 53 -14.59 -21.69 5.26
N SER A 54 -13.51 -21.27 5.92
CA SER A 54 -13.17 -19.84 6.03
C SER A 54 -12.58 -19.32 4.72
N PHE A 55 -13.33 -19.44 3.61
CA PHE A 55 -12.94 -18.82 2.35
C PHE A 55 -13.18 -17.32 2.49
N LEU A 56 -12.17 -16.62 3.00
CA LEU A 56 -11.94 -15.18 2.84
C LEU A 56 -13.13 -14.29 3.28
N LYS A 57 -13.35 -14.14 4.58
CA LYS A 57 -14.05 -12.95 5.10
C LYS A 57 -13.09 -11.75 4.95
N THR A 58 -12.92 -11.25 3.73
CA THR A 58 -12.15 -10.03 3.45
C THR A 58 -12.89 -8.87 4.07
N THR A 59 -12.23 -8.10 4.94
CA THR A 59 -12.86 -6.93 5.53
C THR A 59 -13.13 -5.88 4.43
N PRO A 60 -14.24 -5.13 4.49
CA PRO A 60 -14.49 -4.03 3.55
C PRO A 60 -13.28 -3.10 3.35
N ARG A 61 -12.50 -2.86 4.41
CA ARG A 61 -11.28 -2.05 4.35
C ARG A 61 -10.16 -2.72 3.55
N GLN A 62 -9.96 -4.02 3.68
CA GLN A 62 -8.99 -4.79 2.87
C GLN A 62 -9.39 -4.78 1.39
N MET A 63 -10.68 -4.98 1.10
CA MET A 63 -11.20 -4.94 -0.27
C MET A 63 -11.06 -3.54 -0.89
N TRP A 64 -11.35 -2.49 -0.12
CA TRP A 64 -11.14 -1.10 -0.53
C TRP A 64 -9.67 -0.83 -0.83
N GLN A 65 -8.75 -1.26 0.05
CA GLN A 65 -7.31 -1.05 -0.13
C GLN A 65 -6.80 -1.76 -1.38
N LEU A 66 -7.22 -3.01 -1.61
CA LEU A 66 -6.84 -3.76 -2.80
C LEU A 66 -7.34 -3.08 -4.07
N THR A 67 -8.64 -2.75 -4.12
CA THR A 67 -9.27 -2.09 -5.28
C THR A 67 -8.63 -0.73 -5.56
N HIS A 68 -8.44 0.09 -4.53
CA HIS A 68 -7.83 1.41 -4.64
C HIS A 68 -6.37 1.31 -5.13
N SER A 69 -5.62 0.33 -4.62
CA SER A 69 -4.24 0.09 -5.04
C SER A 69 -4.15 -0.33 -6.50
N ILE A 70 -4.93 -1.32 -6.92
CA ILE A 70 -4.95 -1.80 -8.32
C ILE A 70 -5.35 -0.67 -9.26
N LEU A 71 -6.42 0.06 -8.93
CA LEU A 71 -6.91 1.17 -9.76
C LEU A 71 -5.86 2.29 -9.85
N GLY A 72 -5.16 2.59 -8.76
CA GLY A 72 -4.04 3.55 -8.76
C GLY A 72 -2.94 3.16 -9.73
N VAL A 73 -2.50 1.89 -9.71
CA VAL A 73 -1.46 1.38 -10.62
C VAL A 73 -1.91 1.44 -12.07
N LEU A 74 -3.15 1.03 -12.37
CA LEU A 74 -3.70 1.09 -13.72
C LEU A 74 -3.76 2.53 -14.24
N MET A 75 -4.18 3.49 -13.42
CA MET A 75 -4.21 4.90 -13.82
C MET A 75 -2.83 5.46 -14.15
N VAL A 76 -1.80 5.12 -13.37
CA VAL A 76 -0.42 5.53 -13.67
C VAL A 76 0.02 5.02 -15.04
N ALA A 77 -0.30 3.77 -15.39
CA ALA A 77 0.00 3.22 -16.71
C ALA A 77 -0.70 4.00 -17.84
N VAL A 78 -1.99 4.34 -17.65
CA VAL A 78 -2.75 5.12 -18.64
C VAL A 78 -2.22 6.56 -18.74
N VAL A 79 -1.77 7.18 -17.64
CA VAL A 79 -1.12 8.50 -17.65
C VAL A 79 0.14 8.46 -18.53
N PHE A 80 1.03 7.49 -18.34
CA PHE A 80 2.24 7.39 -19.14
C PHE A 80 1.96 7.14 -20.62
N TYR A 81 0.95 6.32 -20.93
CA TYR A 81 0.47 6.17 -22.30
C TYR A 81 0.00 7.51 -22.89
N GLN A 82 -0.77 8.29 -22.13
CA GLN A 82 -1.25 9.59 -22.60
C GLN A 82 -0.16 10.63 -22.77
N LEU A 83 0.83 10.67 -21.88
CA LEU A 83 2.00 11.53 -22.04
C LEU A 83 2.79 11.15 -23.29
N GLY A 84 3.01 9.86 -23.54
CA GLY A 84 3.65 9.37 -24.76
C GLY A 84 2.94 9.83 -26.03
N ASN A 85 1.61 9.67 -26.10
CA ASN A 85 0.81 10.16 -27.23
C ASN A 85 0.89 11.69 -27.38
N GLY A 86 0.90 12.44 -26.28
CA GLY A 86 1.01 13.90 -26.31
C GLY A 86 2.35 14.37 -26.87
N TYR A 87 3.45 13.70 -26.49
CA TYR A 87 4.77 13.97 -27.06
C TYR A 87 4.84 13.65 -28.55
N ASP A 88 4.25 12.52 -28.97
CA ASP A 88 4.22 12.13 -30.37
C ASP A 88 3.48 13.18 -31.22
N MET A 89 2.27 13.57 -30.80
CA MET A 89 1.50 14.63 -31.45
C MET A 89 2.27 15.95 -31.51
N PHE A 90 2.89 16.36 -30.40
CA PHE A 90 3.70 17.58 -30.36
C PHE A 90 4.85 17.50 -31.36
N SER A 91 5.57 16.37 -31.40
CA SER A 91 6.69 16.21 -32.33
C SER A 91 6.27 16.25 -33.79
N ASN A 92 5.10 15.67 -34.11
CA ASN A 92 4.53 15.66 -35.45
C ASN A 92 4.05 17.06 -35.87
N ASP A 93 3.39 17.81 -34.98
CA ASP A 93 2.87 19.16 -35.28
C ASP A 93 4.00 20.18 -35.51
N PHE A 94 5.13 20.03 -34.82
CA PHE A 94 6.28 20.94 -34.93
C PHE A 94 7.43 20.39 -35.80
N THR A 95 7.27 19.20 -36.40
CA THR A 95 8.30 18.54 -37.22
C THR A 95 9.65 18.42 -36.50
N VAL A 96 9.62 18.15 -35.20
CA VAL A 96 10.82 17.97 -34.36
C VAL A 96 11.07 16.49 -34.09
N THR A 97 12.32 16.14 -33.79
CA THR A 97 12.66 14.77 -33.39
C THR A 97 11.83 14.33 -32.18
N SER A 98 11.21 13.15 -32.27
CA SER A 98 10.39 12.62 -31.19
C SER A 98 11.22 12.37 -29.93
N LEU A 99 10.77 12.95 -28.81
CA LEU A 99 11.37 12.76 -27.48
C LEU A 99 10.75 11.59 -26.71
N VAL A 100 9.75 10.91 -27.29
CA VAL A 100 9.06 9.75 -26.71
C VAL A 100 10.01 8.66 -26.19
N PRO A 101 11.07 8.22 -26.92
CA PRO A 101 11.96 7.19 -26.41
C PRO A 101 12.71 7.64 -25.15
N TYR A 102 13.18 8.89 -25.10
CA TYR A 102 13.87 9.43 -23.92
C TYR A 102 12.93 9.54 -22.72
N PHE A 103 11.67 9.90 -22.94
CA PHE A 103 10.64 9.90 -21.91
C PHE A 103 10.46 8.52 -21.28
N TYR A 104 10.34 7.45 -22.09
CA TYR A 104 10.19 6.10 -21.55
C TYR A 104 11.42 5.58 -20.82
N VAL A 105 12.63 5.93 -21.31
CA VAL A 105 13.87 5.62 -20.58
C VAL A 105 13.87 6.30 -19.20
N TYR A 106 13.48 7.57 -19.13
CA TYR A 106 13.37 8.30 -17.87
C TYR A 106 12.35 7.67 -16.91
N ILE A 107 11.16 7.33 -17.39
CA ILE A 107 10.15 6.62 -16.59
C ILE A 107 10.67 5.27 -16.11
N GLY A 108 11.39 4.52 -16.95
CA GLY A 108 12.02 3.26 -16.57
C GLY A 108 13.00 3.41 -15.41
N ILE A 109 13.87 4.43 -15.45
CA ILE A 109 14.81 4.76 -14.37
C ILE A 109 14.07 5.11 -13.07
N MET A 110 13.01 5.91 -13.16
CA MET A 110 12.20 6.29 -12.00
C MET A 110 11.52 5.07 -11.35
N LEU A 111 10.91 4.19 -12.15
CA LEU A 111 10.28 2.96 -11.66
C LEU A 111 11.30 2.00 -11.04
N LEU A 112 12.48 1.87 -11.65
CA LEU A 112 13.57 1.07 -11.10
C LEU A 112 14.01 1.61 -9.73
N THR A 113 14.14 2.93 -9.59
CA THR A 113 14.52 3.57 -8.32
C THR A 113 13.49 3.28 -7.23
N PHE A 114 12.19 3.40 -7.52
CA PHE A 114 11.14 3.04 -6.57
C PHE A 114 11.17 1.55 -6.19
N ALA A 115 11.42 0.66 -7.15
CA ALA A 115 11.54 -0.76 -6.87
C ALA A 115 12.72 -1.07 -5.94
N VAL A 116 13.89 -0.45 -6.17
CA VAL A 116 15.07 -0.58 -5.30
C VAL A 116 14.75 -0.10 -3.89
N ILE A 117 14.12 1.06 -3.73
CA ILE A 117 13.71 1.58 -2.41
C ILE A 117 12.77 0.59 -1.71
N LYS A 118 11.78 0.05 -2.44
CA LYS A 118 10.83 -0.93 -1.87
C LYS A 118 11.51 -2.23 -1.43
N VAL A 119 12.40 -2.78 -2.25
CA VAL A 119 13.17 -3.98 -1.91
C VAL A 119 14.06 -3.72 -0.70
N TRP A 120 14.70 -2.55 -0.64
CA TRP A 120 15.53 -2.17 0.50
C TRP A 120 14.72 -2.03 1.80
N MET A 121 13.55 -1.39 1.76
CA MET A 121 12.65 -1.33 2.93
C MET A 121 12.19 -2.71 3.39
N LEU A 122 11.84 -3.61 2.46
CA LEU A 122 11.46 -4.98 2.79
C LEU A 122 12.63 -5.78 3.40
N TYR A 123 13.85 -5.51 2.92
CA TYR A 123 15.06 -6.12 3.47
C TYR A 123 15.32 -5.66 4.91
N GLU A 124 15.15 -4.37 5.22
CA GLU A 124 15.28 -3.87 6.60
C GLU A 124 14.22 -4.46 7.55
N GLU A 125 12.97 -4.58 7.10
CA GLU A 125 11.90 -5.20 7.89
C GLU A 125 12.22 -6.68 8.18
N TYR A 126 12.68 -7.42 7.16
CA TYR A 126 13.11 -8.81 7.32
C TYR A 126 14.30 -8.97 8.28
N ASP A 127 15.29 -8.08 8.20
CA ASP A 127 16.44 -8.10 9.11
C ASP A 127 16.03 -7.78 10.56
N ALA A 128 15.10 -6.84 10.75
CA ALA A 128 14.55 -6.52 12.06
C ALA A 128 13.79 -7.72 12.69
N GLU A 129 13.00 -8.45 11.89
CA GLU A 129 12.32 -9.68 12.35
C GLU A 129 13.32 -10.79 12.71
N ARG A 130 14.37 -10.98 11.90
CA ARG A 130 15.40 -11.97 12.15
C ARG A 130 16.19 -11.67 13.44
N ASN A 131 16.59 -10.42 13.64
CA ASN A 131 17.35 -10.00 14.81
C ASN A 131 16.51 -10.00 16.09
N SER A 132 15.20 -9.74 16.01
CA SER A 132 14.28 -9.86 17.13
C SER A 132 13.93 -11.30 17.50
N SER A 133 13.91 -12.22 16.53
CA SER A 133 13.63 -13.65 16.76
C SER A 133 14.83 -14.44 17.30
N GLY A 134 16.05 -14.04 16.94
CA GLY A 134 17.30 -14.70 17.37
C GLY A 134 17.78 -14.31 18.77
N VAL A 135 17.34 -13.16 19.28
CA VAL A 135 17.49 -12.81 20.68
C VAL A 135 16.25 -13.36 21.37
N ASN A 136 16.39 -14.22 22.39
CA ASN A 136 15.36 -14.39 23.41
C ASN A 136 15.08 -13.01 24.00
N SER A 137 14.17 -12.28 23.35
CA SER A 137 13.74 -10.94 23.67
C SER A 137 12.74 -11.04 24.81
N PHE A 138 13.23 -11.54 25.94
CA PHE A 138 12.92 -10.81 27.15
C PHE A 138 13.39 -9.38 26.85
N ALA A 139 12.45 -8.44 26.79
CA ALA A 139 12.80 -7.03 26.74
C ALA A 139 13.92 -6.77 27.77
N PRO A 140 14.88 -5.86 27.55
CA PRO A 140 15.97 -5.65 28.50
C PRO A 140 15.46 -5.49 29.94
N GLU A 141 14.27 -4.88 30.08
CA GLU A 141 13.55 -4.78 31.34
C GLU A 141 13.05 -6.11 31.89
N GLN A 142 12.48 -6.97 31.04
CA GLN A 142 12.08 -8.32 31.35
C GLN A 142 13.28 -9.19 31.81
N LYS A 143 14.46 -9.05 31.18
CA LYS A 143 15.70 -9.71 31.66
C LYS A 143 16.13 -9.16 33.01
N ARG A 144 16.01 -7.85 33.22
CA ARG A 144 16.30 -7.22 34.52
C ARG A 144 15.39 -7.74 35.62
N MET A 145 14.08 -7.86 35.34
CA MET A 145 13.09 -8.39 36.28
C MET A 145 13.34 -9.87 36.60
N ALA A 146 13.69 -10.69 35.60
CA ALA A 146 14.03 -12.09 35.81
C ALA A 146 15.30 -12.26 36.70
N ASN A 147 16.33 -11.45 36.45
CA ASN A 147 17.55 -11.45 37.26
C ASN A 147 17.30 -10.94 38.69
N GLU A 148 16.47 -9.90 38.84
CA GLU A 148 16.11 -9.37 40.16
C GLU A 148 15.27 -10.37 40.96
N ALA A 149 14.29 -11.04 40.34
CA ALA A 149 13.53 -12.12 40.96
C ALA A 149 14.43 -13.27 41.43
N THR A 150 15.38 -13.69 40.58
CA THR A 150 16.36 -14.73 40.91
C THR A 150 17.26 -14.32 42.09
N SER A 151 17.72 -13.06 42.13
CA SER A 151 18.54 -12.53 43.23
C SER A 151 17.80 -12.49 44.57
N ARG A 152 16.46 -12.44 44.55
CA ARG A 152 15.60 -12.47 45.74
C ARG A 152 15.19 -13.89 46.15
N GLY A 153 15.69 -14.92 45.46
CA GLY A 153 15.33 -16.32 45.71
C GLY A 153 13.91 -16.68 45.25
N ILE A 154 13.28 -15.85 44.40
CA ILE A 154 11.96 -16.13 43.83
C ILE A 154 12.18 -17.02 42.61
N CYS A 155 11.76 -18.28 42.72
CA CYS A 155 11.81 -19.22 41.59
C CYS A 155 10.65 -18.87 40.64
N PRO A 156 10.91 -18.42 39.39
CA PRO A 156 9.86 -17.96 38.49
C PRO A 156 8.84 -19.06 38.11
N ASP A 157 9.23 -20.34 38.22
CA ASP A 157 8.36 -21.47 37.87
C ASP A 157 7.34 -21.85 38.96
N SER A 158 7.53 -21.44 40.22
CA SER A 158 6.66 -21.88 41.33
C SER A 158 5.59 -20.87 41.75
N ASP A 159 5.75 -19.58 41.43
CA ASP A 159 4.87 -18.49 41.94
C ASP A 159 4.08 -17.73 40.87
N LEU A 160 4.25 -18.05 39.58
CA LEU A 160 3.41 -17.48 38.52
C LEU A 160 2.06 -18.22 38.44
N ALA A 161 1.28 -18.16 39.52
CA ALA A 161 -0.16 -18.35 39.39
C ALA A 161 -0.66 -17.27 38.40
N PRO A 162 -1.34 -17.65 37.30
CA PRO A 162 -1.81 -16.70 36.32
C PRO A 162 -2.73 -15.70 37.02
N ILE A 163 -2.28 -14.44 37.13
CA ILE A 163 -3.07 -13.35 37.70
C ILE A 163 -4.27 -13.17 36.77
N GLN A 164 -5.42 -13.70 37.17
CA GLN A 164 -6.68 -13.46 36.49
C GLN A 164 -7.14 -12.05 36.85
N PHE A 165 -6.84 -11.10 35.96
CA PHE A 165 -7.50 -9.79 36.02
C PHE A 165 -8.96 -9.97 35.60
N SER A 166 -9.84 -10.07 36.59
CA SER A 166 -11.27 -9.87 36.38
C SER A 166 -11.52 -8.36 36.36
N ILE A 167 -11.92 -7.83 35.21
CA ILE A 167 -12.40 -6.45 35.07
C ILE A 167 -13.93 -6.54 35.08
N GLU A 168 -14.54 -6.09 36.18
CA GLU A 168 -15.99 -5.84 36.27
C GLU A 168 -16.37 -4.50 35.62
#